data_AF-A0A835W108-F1
#
_entry.id   AF-A0A835W108-F1
#
_cell.length_a   1.000
_cell.length_b   1.000
_cell.length_c   1.000
_cell.angle_alpha   90.00
_cell.angle_beta   90.00
_cell.angle_gamma   90.00
#
_symmetry.space_group_name_H-M   'P 1'
#
loop_
_entity.id
_entity.type
_entity.pdbx_description
1 polymer ?
#
loop_
_entity_poly.entity_id
_entity_poly.type
_entity_poly.pdbx_seq_one_letter_code
_entity_poly.pdbx_strand_id
1 'polypeptide(L)'
;MISASAQSAPRPATTPAPWRTQLGKESRLPNLYYGAISPGSLRRLSNFTALPPPEQLCMGPWEGCYRYVRQDSQLWSALHGGRLTTSRLKDALGLRDRTAARLVGGPQSAEEGVNKAYQHLTSNQVYVPAVAAASAAVVAVAAGGQGGEGAPPRDEAEALARNEEARLRYNRELEAAAAEAVAVGRALPLEPGWDEADRRRISELAALAVGTSGAVRMRLLWGTLQESSAVATVGLLFPGSQLEEVGLLCLTDTSRWGVDAAELPPLGASPDALITHHVPVSRSDIEAARAALAASGALASGEAAAAAAARAAAAEVLRAALDRHTREAVAAWADESQPGAVSHAAAAGGSEAGSSSGSIGISSSSGSNGISSGSSSARPQVPPLRWNTTDEAEAWLAQQLVLPRPPSAAASASAASSGSSSGSSSTEVAAVVRVREVVEVKNHCPFVYKDQRKARKRGVVINYAASDRGPVAGLWPLWVPQLQAHMAAAGTSSGLLLSRSPSRGVRLYRVYRDDAFLTAAWELVRELQTSHVLRRVPPGPDPWSGRPGYGGLIERVVGLASGAQVVVETRGTPLLPGADPDAFWKLR
;
A
#
# COMPACT_ATOMS: atom_id res chain seq x y z
N MET A 1 22.00 -65.11 -8.69
CA MET A 1 20.55 -64.82 -8.75
C MET A 1 20.23 -63.85 -7.63
N ILE A 2 20.15 -62.55 -7.93
CA ILE A 2 19.85 -61.49 -6.95
C ILE A 2 18.37 -61.19 -7.08
N SER A 3 17.63 -61.39 -5.98
CA SER A 3 16.18 -61.23 -5.91
C SER A 3 15.79 -59.75 -5.92
N ALA A 4 14.95 -59.36 -6.87
CA ALA A 4 14.41 -58.02 -6.99
C ALA A 4 13.40 -57.73 -5.86
N SER A 5 13.62 -56.65 -5.12
CA SER A 5 12.65 -56.11 -4.15
C SER A 5 11.61 -55.28 -4.88
N ALA A 6 10.34 -55.70 -4.82
CA ALA A 6 9.21 -54.94 -5.32
C ALA A 6 9.07 -53.61 -4.56
N GLN A 7 9.20 -52.49 -5.28
CA GLN A 7 8.90 -51.16 -4.76
C GLN A 7 7.39 -51.03 -4.56
N SER A 8 6.96 -50.75 -3.34
CA SER A 8 5.55 -50.49 -3.02
C SER A 8 5.11 -49.17 -3.63
N ALA A 9 3.99 -49.19 -4.37
CA ALA A 9 3.36 -47.99 -4.90
C ALA A 9 3.04 -46.96 -3.79
N PRO A 10 3.17 -45.65 -4.06
CA PRO A 10 2.83 -44.60 -3.10
C PRO A 10 1.33 -44.66 -2.76
N ARG A 11 1.01 -44.69 -1.46
CA ARG A 11 -0.38 -44.61 -0.98
C ARG A 11 -1.00 -43.28 -1.41
N PRO A 12 -2.26 -43.27 -1.88
CA PRO A 12 -2.98 -42.03 -2.16
C PRO A 12 -3.06 -41.16 -0.91
N ALA A 13 -2.83 -39.86 -1.05
CA ALA A 13 -2.92 -38.89 0.03
C ALA A 13 -4.32 -38.97 0.65
N THR A 14 -4.40 -39.48 1.88
CA THR A 14 -5.65 -39.53 2.64
C THR A 14 -6.14 -38.10 2.88
N THR A 15 -7.36 -37.80 2.44
CA THR A 15 -8.04 -36.54 2.74
C THR A 15 -7.94 -36.27 4.24
N PRO A 16 -7.40 -35.11 4.68
CA PRO A 16 -7.25 -34.84 6.10
C PRO A 16 -8.61 -34.92 6.78
N ALA A 17 -8.67 -35.57 7.94
CA ALA A 17 -9.90 -35.70 8.71
C ALA A 17 -10.50 -34.30 8.99
N PRO A 18 -11.83 -34.13 8.90
CA PRO A 18 -12.46 -32.83 9.09
C PRO A 18 -12.12 -32.24 10.45
N TRP A 19 -11.79 -30.95 10.48
CA TRP A 19 -11.46 -30.22 11.71
C TRP A 19 -12.60 -30.33 12.73
N ARG A 20 -12.34 -30.97 13.88
CA ARG A 20 -13.30 -31.03 14.98
C ARG A 20 -13.09 -29.85 15.91
N THR A 21 -14.08 -28.97 15.98
CA THR A 21 -14.06 -27.82 16.90
C THR A 21 -13.91 -28.29 18.35
N GLN A 22 -13.05 -27.59 19.10
CA GLN A 22 -12.83 -27.75 20.53
C GLN A 22 -13.73 -26.83 21.35
N LEU A 23 -14.48 -25.95 20.67
CA LEU A 23 -15.30 -24.93 21.29
C LEU A 23 -16.72 -25.42 21.58
N GLY A 24 -17.22 -25.06 22.77
CA GLY A 24 -18.63 -25.23 23.11
C GLY A 24 -19.52 -24.29 22.29
N LYS A 25 -20.79 -24.67 22.05
CA LYS A 25 -21.79 -23.88 21.30
C LYS A 25 -22.07 -22.49 21.87
N GLU A 26 -21.75 -22.27 23.15
CA GLU A 26 -21.88 -20.99 23.84
C GLU A 26 -20.72 -20.02 23.55
N SER A 27 -19.67 -20.48 22.85
CA SER A 27 -18.48 -19.66 22.62
C SER A 27 -18.79 -18.48 21.71
N ARG A 28 -18.24 -17.32 22.06
CA ARG A 28 -18.22 -16.14 21.19
C ARG A 28 -16.91 -16.12 20.44
N LEU A 29 -16.82 -16.92 19.38
CA LEU A 29 -15.63 -17.02 18.55
C LEU A 29 -15.53 -15.78 17.63
N PRO A 30 -14.50 -14.93 17.75
CA PRO A 30 -14.28 -13.83 16.83
C PRO A 30 -14.20 -14.29 15.38
N ASN A 31 -14.82 -13.56 14.47
CA ASN A 31 -14.59 -13.74 13.05
C ASN A 31 -13.44 -12.83 12.60
N LEU A 32 -12.24 -13.40 12.43
CA LEU A 32 -11.08 -12.66 11.96
C LEU A 32 -11.24 -12.08 10.53
N TYR A 33 -12.21 -12.61 9.78
CA TYR A 33 -12.52 -12.21 8.40
C TYR A 33 -13.68 -11.22 8.32
N TYR A 34 -14.15 -10.70 9.47
CA TYR A 34 -15.16 -9.65 9.52
C TYR A 34 -14.69 -8.42 8.72
N GLY A 35 -15.37 -8.11 7.62
CA GLY A 35 -15.02 -7.02 6.71
C GLY A 35 -13.75 -7.27 5.87
N ALA A 36 -13.24 -8.51 5.82
CA ALA A 36 -12.05 -8.91 5.06
C ALA A 36 -12.41 -9.37 3.63
N ILE A 37 -11.61 -8.99 2.64
CA ILE A 37 -11.58 -9.60 1.31
C ILE A 37 -10.25 -10.32 1.11
N SER A 38 -10.25 -11.33 0.22
CA SER A 38 -9.03 -12.07 -0.09
C SER A 38 -8.00 -11.23 -0.85
N PRO A 39 -6.69 -11.53 -0.73
CA PRO A 39 -5.67 -10.97 -1.61
C PRO A 39 -6.02 -11.15 -3.08
N GLY A 40 -6.55 -12.32 -3.49
CA GLY A 40 -7.03 -12.54 -4.86
C GLY A 40 -8.17 -11.62 -5.26
N SER A 41 -9.10 -11.32 -4.34
CA SER A 41 -10.17 -10.36 -4.60
C SER A 41 -9.62 -8.95 -4.81
N LEU A 42 -8.64 -8.52 -4.00
CA LEU A 42 -7.94 -7.24 -4.20
C LEU A 42 -7.24 -7.21 -5.57
N ARG A 43 -6.52 -8.27 -5.91
CA ARG A 43 -5.77 -8.39 -7.18
C ARG A 43 -6.63 -8.30 -8.43
N ARG A 44 -7.95 -8.52 -8.30
CA ARG A 44 -8.92 -8.45 -9.40
C ARG A 44 -9.67 -7.12 -9.50
N LEU A 45 -9.39 -6.16 -8.61
CA LEU A 45 -9.95 -4.82 -8.76
C LEU A 45 -9.38 -4.16 -10.01
N SER A 46 -10.23 -3.49 -10.79
CA SER A 46 -9.85 -2.89 -12.07
C SER A 46 -8.81 -1.78 -11.95
N ASN A 47 -8.73 -1.12 -10.80
CA ASN A 47 -7.73 -0.10 -10.49
C ASN A 47 -6.58 -0.62 -9.64
N PHE A 48 -6.33 -1.95 -9.63
CA PHE A 48 -5.23 -2.57 -8.89
C PHE A 48 -4.35 -3.39 -9.82
N THR A 49 -3.05 -3.07 -9.90
CA THR A 49 -2.08 -3.83 -10.68
C THR A 49 -1.39 -4.84 -9.76
N ALA A 50 -1.74 -6.11 -9.91
CA ALA A 50 -1.22 -7.20 -9.10
C ALA A 50 0.19 -7.64 -9.52
N LEU A 51 0.97 -8.18 -8.58
CA LEU A 51 2.21 -8.88 -8.90
C LEU A 51 1.89 -10.31 -9.35
N PRO A 52 2.65 -10.92 -10.27
CA PRO A 52 2.46 -12.32 -10.64
C PRO A 52 2.95 -13.25 -9.50
N PRO A 53 2.57 -14.55 -9.51
CA PRO A 53 3.14 -15.54 -8.59
C PRO A 53 4.67 -15.62 -8.70
N PRO A 54 5.40 -15.92 -7.62
CA PRO A 54 6.87 -15.95 -7.63
C PRO A 54 7.48 -16.90 -8.68
N GLU A 55 6.76 -17.95 -9.05
CA GLU A 55 7.18 -18.95 -10.05
C GLU A 55 7.27 -18.37 -11.47
N GLN A 56 6.65 -17.21 -11.71
CA GLN A 56 6.69 -16.51 -12.99
C GLN A 56 7.81 -15.46 -13.06
N LEU A 57 8.56 -15.26 -11.97
CA LEU A 57 9.57 -14.23 -11.87
C LEU A 57 10.95 -14.74 -12.31
N CYS A 58 11.66 -13.89 -13.03
CA CYS A 58 13.09 -14.02 -13.25
C CYS A 58 13.84 -13.48 -12.03
N MET A 59 14.36 -14.39 -11.20
CA MET A 59 15.11 -14.07 -9.99
C MET A 59 16.62 -14.32 -10.18
N GLY A 60 17.42 -13.52 -9.48
CA GLY A 60 18.86 -13.63 -9.38
C GLY A 60 19.39 -12.74 -8.25
N PRO A 61 20.69 -12.40 -8.24
CA PRO A 61 21.28 -11.54 -7.21
C PRO A 61 20.87 -10.06 -7.32
N TRP A 62 19.95 -9.73 -8.23
CA TRP A 62 19.54 -8.37 -8.56
C TRP A 62 18.46 -7.87 -7.62
N GLU A 63 18.83 -7.01 -6.67
CA GLU A 63 17.93 -6.51 -5.64
C GLU A 63 16.76 -5.70 -6.21
N GLY A 64 16.91 -5.07 -7.38
CA GLY A 64 15.82 -4.38 -8.06
C GLY A 64 14.65 -5.29 -8.43
N CYS A 65 14.90 -6.59 -8.61
CA CYS A 65 13.84 -7.57 -8.91
C CYS A 65 12.96 -7.91 -7.70
N TYR A 66 13.43 -7.65 -6.47
CA TYR A 66 12.70 -8.02 -5.25
C TYR A 66 11.37 -7.27 -5.11
N ARG A 67 11.23 -6.13 -5.80
CA ARG A 67 9.98 -5.36 -5.90
C ARG A 67 8.83 -6.12 -6.57
N TYR A 68 9.12 -7.21 -7.28
CA TYR A 68 8.11 -8.05 -7.94
C TYR A 68 7.68 -9.26 -7.11
N VAL A 69 8.32 -9.50 -5.95
CA VAL A 69 8.03 -10.65 -5.11
C VAL A 69 6.86 -10.34 -4.18
N ARG A 70 5.74 -11.08 -4.34
CA ARG A 70 4.54 -10.91 -3.50
C ARG A 70 4.85 -11.08 -2.01
N GLN A 71 4.25 -10.22 -1.19
CA GLN A 71 4.48 -10.19 0.26
C GLN A 71 3.95 -11.44 0.99
N ASP A 72 2.95 -12.12 0.41
CA ASP A 72 2.40 -13.37 0.93
C ASP A 72 3.25 -14.61 0.59
N SER A 73 4.38 -14.45 -0.09
CA SER A 73 5.25 -15.55 -0.51
C SER A 73 6.34 -15.91 0.50
N GLN A 74 6.77 -17.18 0.47
CA GLN A 74 7.94 -17.63 1.25
C GLN A 74 9.23 -16.93 0.79
N LEU A 75 9.34 -16.65 -0.52
CA LEU A 75 10.48 -15.93 -1.09
C LEU A 75 10.61 -14.53 -0.49
N TRP A 76 9.51 -13.79 -0.37
CA TRP A 76 9.51 -12.48 0.30
C TRP A 76 9.98 -12.57 1.74
N SER A 77 9.50 -13.56 2.49
CA SER A 77 9.95 -13.80 3.88
C SER A 77 11.46 -14.09 3.94
N ALA A 78 11.99 -14.86 3.00
CA ALA A 78 13.42 -15.16 2.93
C ALA A 78 14.27 -13.91 2.65
N LEU A 79 13.82 -13.02 1.76
CA LEU A 79 14.50 -11.77 1.39
C LEU A 79 14.69 -10.79 2.57
N HIS A 80 13.98 -10.99 3.68
CA HIS A 80 14.14 -10.19 4.91
C HIS A 80 15.33 -10.65 5.78
N GLY A 81 15.85 -11.85 5.54
CA GLY A 81 17.02 -12.39 6.26
C GLY A 81 18.21 -11.46 6.14
N GLY A 82 18.80 -11.04 7.27
CA GLY A 82 19.99 -10.19 7.32
C GLY A 82 19.80 -8.74 6.84
N ARG A 83 18.58 -8.35 6.44
CA ARG A 83 18.26 -7.00 5.94
C ARG A 83 17.61 -6.14 7.03
N LEU A 84 18.01 -4.88 7.15
CA LEU A 84 17.32 -3.92 8.00
C LEU A 84 16.03 -3.48 7.29
N THR A 85 14.89 -4.05 7.69
CA THR A 85 13.60 -3.69 7.09
C THR A 85 12.92 -2.54 7.82
N THR A 86 11.99 -1.85 7.16
CA THR A 86 11.25 -0.72 7.75
C THR A 86 10.53 -1.07 9.06
N SER A 87 10.10 -2.32 9.22
CA SER A 87 9.51 -2.83 10.46
C SER A 87 10.45 -2.78 11.68
N ARG A 88 11.77 -2.85 11.44
CA ARG A 88 12.86 -2.82 12.43
C ARG A 88 13.61 -1.50 12.47
N LEU A 89 13.37 -0.58 11.53
CA LEU A 89 14.08 0.70 11.49
C LEU A 89 13.90 1.52 12.78
N LYS A 90 12.70 1.57 13.35
CA LYS A 90 12.45 2.21 14.66
C LYS A 90 13.29 1.62 15.81
N ASP A 91 13.63 0.33 15.72
CA ASP A 91 14.50 -0.32 16.70
C ASP A 91 15.94 0.16 16.47
N ALA A 92 16.43 0.17 15.22
CA ALA A 92 17.77 0.66 14.87
C ALA A 92 17.97 2.15 15.24
N LEU A 93 16.93 2.97 15.12
CA LEU A 93 16.94 4.39 15.51
C LEU A 93 16.74 4.61 17.03
N GLY A 94 16.64 3.54 17.82
CA GLY A 94 16.47 3.62 19.27
C GLY A 94 15.14 4.22 19.73
N LEU A 95 14.11 4.29 18.89
CA LEU A 95 12.83 4.90 19.28
C LEU A 95 12.06 4.09 20.33
N ARG A 96 12.47 2.85 20.59
CA ARG A 96 11.98 2.01 21.68
C ARG A 96 12.90 1.96 22.89
N ASP A 97 14.05 2.61 22.81
CA ASP A 97 14.96 2.79 23.94
C ASP A 97 14.27 3.66 25.01
N ARG A 98 14.64 3.51 26.28
CA ARG A 98 13.87 4.06 27.42
C ARG A 98 13.72 5.57 27.33
N THR A 99 14.78 6.29 26.96
CA THR A 99 14.76 7.75 26.83
C THR A 99 13.84 8.21 25.69
N ALA A 100 13.99 7.65 24.48
CA ALA A 100 13.20 8.05 23.32
C ALA A 100 11.74 7.59 23.41
N ALA A 101 11.48 6.37 23.92
CA ALA A 101 10.14 5.79 24.04
C ALA A 101 9.18 6.67 24.85
N ARG A 102 9.68 7.38 25.87
CA ARG A 102 8.90 8.35 26.66
C ARG A 102 8.43 9.54 25.83
N LEU A 103 9.23 9.97 24.87
CA LEU A 103 8.94 11.13 24.02
C LEU A 103 8.04 10.75 22.83
N VAL A 104 8.25 9.57 22.24
CA VAL A 104 7.47 9.10 21.07
C VAL A 104 6.21 8.31 21.44
N GLY A 105 5.95 8.11 22.74
CA GLY A 105 4.79 7.37 23.25
C GLY A 105 4.84 5.86 22.96
N GLY A 106 6.04 5.28 22.95
CA GLY A 106 6.29 3.85 22.68
C GLY A 106 6.25 2.97 23.94
N PRO A 107 6.11 1.64 23.78
CA PRO A 107 6.33 0.71 24.88
C PRO A 107 7.77 0.86 25.39
N GLN A 108 7.94 0.88 26.72
CA GLN A 108 9.25 0.92 27.37
C GLN A 108 9.67 -0.51 27.69
N SER A 109 10.54 -1.11 26.88
CA SER A 109 11.14 -2.39 27.20
C SER A 109 12.65 -2.30 27.01
N ALA A 110 13.41 -2.66 28.04
CA ALA A 110 14.87 -2.64 28.03
C ALA A 110 15.47 -3.69 27.07
N GLU A 111 14.67 -4.68 26.66
CA GLU A 111 15.04 -5.69 25.67
C GLU A 111 14.59 -5.31 24.25
N GLU A 112 13.84 -4.21 24.10
CA GLU A 112 13.44 -3.63 22.83
C GLU A 112 14.35 -2.46 22.47
N GLY A 113 14.41 -2.09 21.19
CA GLY A 113 15.27 -1.01 20.70
C GLY A 113 16.51 -1.50 19.97
N VAL A 114 17.63 -0.76 20.06
CA VAL A 114 18.78 -0.91 19.14
C VAL A 114 19.39 -2.32 19.19
N ASN A 115 19.46 -2.91 20.37
CA ASN A 115 19.97 -4.27 20.55
C ASN A 115 19.18 -5.31 19.73
N LYS A 116 17.87 -5.11 19.55
CA LYS A 116 17.02 -5.99 18.75
C LYS A 116 17.34 -5.89 17.25
N ALA A 117 17.68 -4.70 16.75
CA ALA A 117 18.14 -4.52 15.39
C ALA A 117 19.55 -5.12 15.20
N TYR A 118 20.45 -4.91 16.16
CA TYR A 118 21.78 -5.52 16.19
C TYR A 118 21.73 -7.05 16.12
N GLN A 119 20.91 -7.69 16.97
CA GLN A 119 20.73 -9.15 16.98
C GLN A 119 20.21 -9.66 15.63
N HIS A 120 19.25 -8.96 15.03
CA HIS A 120 18.71 -9.32 13.70
C HIS A 120 19.78 -9.29 12.61
N LEU A 121 20.59 -8.23 12.59
CA LEU A 121 21.64 -8.03 11.58
C LEU A 121 22.86 -8.93 11.76
N THR A 122 23.10 -9.44 12.98
CA THR A 122 24.22 -10.34 13.27
C THR A 122 23.86 -11.81 13.22
N SER A 123 22.60 -12.17 13.50
CA SER A 123 22.17 -13.58 13.59
C SER A 123 21.70 -14.16 12.25
N ASN A 124 21.31 -13.31 11.30
CA ASN A 124 20.76 -13.75 10.02
C ASN A 124 21.73 -13.45 8.88
N GLN A 125 21.95 -14.43 8.02
CA GLN A 125 22.65 -14.18 6.76
C GLN A 125 21.73 -13.47 5.78
N VAL A 126 22.31 -12.58 4.98
CA VAL A 126 21.61 -11.96 3.86
C VAL A 126 21.24 -13.06 2.88
N TYR A 127 19.95 -13.25 2.66
CA TYR A 127 19.48 -14.18 1.66
C TYR A 127 19.64 -13.56 0.27
N VAL A 128 20.36 -14.26 -0.60
CA VAL A 128 20.51 -13.90 -2.01
C VAL A 128 19.87 -15.04 -2.82
N PRO A 129 18.77 -14.79 -3.55
CA PRO A 129 18.20 -15.80 -4.43
C PRO A 129 19.27 -16.27 -5.41
N ALA A 130 19.40 -17.59 -5.55
CA ALA A 130 20.20 -18.14 -6.63
C ALA A 130 19.61 -17.62 -7.96
N VAL A 131 20.49 -17.32 -8.92
CA VAL A 131 20.03 -17.21 -10.32
C VAL A 131 19.27 -18.48 -10.59
N ALA A 132 18.00 -18.36 -10.99
CA ALA A 132 17.19 -19.51 -11.34
C ALA A 132 17.81 -20.18 -12.59
N ALA A 133 18.84 -20.99 -12.40
CA ALA A 133 19.42 -21.83 -13.42
C ALA A 133 18.43 -22.98 -13.63
N ALA A 134 17.53 -22.81 -14.60
CA ALA A 134 16.74 -23.88 -15.21
C ALA A 134 15.91 -24.79 -14.28
N SER A 135 15.74 -24.50 -12.98
CA SER A 135 14.93 -25.33 -12.07
C SER A 135 13.42 -25.14 -12.24
N ALA A 136 13.00 -24.22 -13.12
CA ALA A 136 11.65 -24.15 -13.66
C ALA A 136 11.26 -25.44 -14.44
N ALA A 137 12.23 -26.28 -14.83
CA ALA A 137 12.00 -27.52 -15.57
C ALA A 137 11.18 -28.57 -14.80
N VAL A 138 11.06 -28.51 -13.47
CA VAL A 138 10.38 -29.56 -12.69
C VAL A 138 8.91 -29.24 -12.38
N VAL A 139 8.50 -27.96 -12.41
CA VAL A 139 7.11 -27.56 -12.09
C VAL A 139 6.29 -27.22 -13.35
N ALA A 140 6.93 -26.76 -14.43
CA ALA A 140 6.24 -26.38 -15.66
C ALA A 140 5.63 -27.59 -16.43
N VAL A 141 6.19 -28.79 -16.29
CA VAL A 141 5.69 -30.00 -16.96
C VAL A 141 4.31 -30.44 -16.43
N ALA A 142 3.92 -30.04 -15.21
CA ALA A 142 2.66 -30.45 -14.60
C ALA A 142 1.45 -29.56 -14.97
N ALA A 143 1.66 -28.35 -15.53
CA ALA A 143 0.60 -27.35 -15.70
C ALA A 143 0.22 -27.05 -17.16
N GLY A 144 0.83 -27.71 -18.15
CA GLY A 144 0.45 -27.56 -19.57
C GLY A 144 0.63 -26.14 -20.16
N GLY A 145 1.22 -25.22 -19.41
CA GLY A 145 1.57 -23.90 -19.92
C GLY A 145 2.82 -23.97 -20.78
N GLN A 146 2.80 -23.34 -21.96
CA GLN A 146 3.99 -23.01 -22.73
C GLN A 146 4.84 -22.01 -21.93
N GLY A 147 5.49 -22.46 -20.87
CA GLY A 147 6.52 -21.72 -20.17
C GLY A 147 7.70 -21.62 -21.12
N GLY A 148 7.89 -20.44 -21.72
CA GLY A 148 9.00 -20.20 -22.62
C GLY A 148 10.32 -20.57 -21.95
N GLU A 149 11.03 -21.52 -22.54
CA GLU A 149 12.44 -21.82 -22.29
C GLU A 149 13.28 -20.60 -22.68
N GLY A 150 13.22 -19.53 -21.88
CA GLY A 150 14.09 -18.38 -22.03
C GLY A 150 15.45 -18.67 -21.40
N ALA A 151 16.54 -18.43 -22.12
CA ALA A 151 17.87 -18.36 -21.52
C ALA A 151 17.85 -17.44 -20.28
N PRO A 152 18.64 -17.70 -19.22
CA PRO A 152 18.67 -16.84 -18.04
C PRO A 152 18.96 -15.38 -18.44
N PRO A 153 18.36 -14.38 -17.76
CA PRO A 153 18.64 -12.99 -18.06
C PRO A 153 20.12 -12.69 -17.88
N ARG A 154 20.68 -11.87 -18.77
CA ARG A 154 22.13 -11.55 -18.80
C ARG A 154 22.52 -10.57 -17.70
N ASP A 155 21.61 -9.67 -17.37
CA ASP A 155 21.80 -8.59 -16.41
C ASP A 155 20.49 -8.22 -15.69
N GLU A 156 20.59 -7.27 -14.76
CA GLU A 156 19.46 -6.78 -13.98
C GLU A 156 18.38 -6.12 -14.86
N ALA A 157 18.78 -5.37 -15.90
CA ALA A 157 17.85 -4.64 -16.75
C ALA A 157 16.96 -5.61 -17.54
N GLU A 158 17.54 -6.67 -18.08
CA GLU A 158 16.80 -7.74 -18.74
C GLU A 158 15.87 -8.49 -17.75
N ALA A 159 16.35 -8.79 -16.55
CA ALA A 159 15.53 -9.43 -15.52
C ALA A 159 14.32 -8.56 -15.10
N LEU A 160 14.54 -7.25 -14.91
CA LEU A 160 13.49 -6.27 -14.62
C LEU A 160 12.47 -6.18 -15.77
N ALA A 161 12.93 -6.11 -17.02
CA ALA A 161 12.04 -6.06 -18.18
C ALA A 161 11.16 -7.31 -18.29
N ARG A 162 11.73 -8.50 -18.07
CA ARG A 162 10.98 -9.77 -18.07
C ARG A 162 9.99 -9.85 -16.92
N ASN A 163 10.36 -9.39 -15.72
CA ASN A 163 9.45 -9.34 -14.57
C ASN A 163 8.28 -8.37 -14.80
N GLU A 164 8.55 -7.23 -15.44
CA GLU A 164 7.49 -6.29 -15.84
C GLU A 164 6.55 -6.90 -16.89
N GLU A 165 7.09 -7.58 -17.90
CA GLU A 165 6.29 -8.28 -18.89
C GLU A 165 5.41 -9.38 -18.25
N ALA A 166 5.97 -10.17 -17.34
CA ALA A 166 5.24 -11.18 -16.59
C ALA A 166 4.10 -10.55 -15.76
N ARG A 167 4.35 -9.40 -15.11
CA ARG A 167 3.33 -8.62 -14.40
C ARG A 167 2.20 -8.18 -15.32
N LEU A 168 2.52 -7.59 -16.47
CA LEU A 168 1.52 -7.11 -17.44
C LEU A 168 0.71 -8.27 -18.05
N ARG A 169 1.35 -9.40 -18.33
CA ARG A 169 0.65 -10.61 -18.79
C ARG A 169 -0.32 -11.12 -17.73
N TYR A 170 0.13 -11.26 -16.49
CA TYR A 170 -0.70 -11.74 -15.38
C TYR A 170 -1.94 -10.87 -15.13
N ASN A 171 -1.81 -9.55 -15.19
CA ASN A 171 -2.97 -8.66 -15.02
C ASN A 171 -3.98 -8.78 -16.17
N ARG A 172 -3.52 -8.94 -17.42
CA ARG A 172 -4.42 -9.23 -18.57
C ARG A 172 -5.17 -10.55 -18.39
N GLU A 173 -4.51 -11.58 -17.85
CA GLU A 173 -5.14 -12.86 -17.54
C GLU A 173 -6.20 -12.71 -16.44
N LEU A 174 -5.94 -11.92 -15.40
CA LEU A 174 -6.90 -11.63 -14.34
C LEU A 174 -8.14 -10.88 -14.87
N GLU A 175 -7.93 -9.87 -15.71
CA GLU A 175 -9.02 -9.13 -16.38
C GLU A 175 -9.86 -10.05 -17.26
N ALA A 176 -9.23 -10.89 -18.06
CA ALA A 176 -9.92 -11.85 -18.92
C ALA A 176 -10.73 -12.86 -18.09
N ALA A 177 -10.15 -13.41 -17.03
CA ALA A 177 -10.85 -14.34 -16.14
C ALA A 177 -12.03 -13.69 -15.41
N ALA A 178 -11.90 -12.43 -14.99
CA ALA A 178 -12.98 -11.68 -14.38
C ALA A 178 -14.12 -11.41 -15.39
N ALA A 179 -13.78 -11.01 -16.62
CA ALA A 179 -14.74 -10.79 -17.68
C ALA A 179 -15.49 -12.08 -18.06
N GLU A 180 -14.78 -13.20 -18.16
CA GLU A 180 -15.38 -14.52 -18.41
C GLU A 180 -16.36 -14.91 -17.30
N ALA A 181 -15.93 -14.81 -16.03
CA ALA A 181 -16.78 -15.12 -14.87
C ALA A 181 -18.08 -14.31 -14.85
N VAL A 182 -18.00 -13.02 -15.19
CA VAL A 182 -19.17 -12.15 -15.35
C VAL A 182 -20.06 -12.62 -16.51
N ALA A 183 -19.47 -12.94 -17.66
CA ALA A 183 -20.22 -13.38 -18.85
C ALA A 183 -21.00 -14.69 -18.62
N VAL A 184 -20.44 -15.62 -17.83
CA VAL A 184 -21.10 -16.90 -17.52
C VAL A 184 -21.91 -16.89 -16.22
N GLY A 185 -21.98 -15.75 -15.51
CA GLY A 185 -22.66 -15.63 -14.22
C GLY A 185 -22.08 -16.54 -13.13
N ARG A 186 -20.78 -16.87 -13.22
CA ARG A 186 -20.11 -17.79 -12.30
C ARG A 186 -19.31 -17.01 -11.26
N ALA A 187 -19.45 -17.36 -9.99
CA ALA A 187 -18.55 -16.86 -8.97
C ALA A 187 -17.11 -17.33 -9.23
N LEU A 188 -16.15 -16.42 -9.08
CA LEU A 188 -14.75 -16.78 -9.18
C LEU A 188 -14.38 -17.76 -8.07
N PRO A 189 -13.43 -18.69 -8.32
CA PRO A 189 -12.97 -19.62 -7.31
C PRO A 189 -12.47 -18.89 -6.06
N LEU A 190 -12.83 -19.41 -4.88
CA LEU A 190 -12.26 -18.95 -3.62
C LEU A 190 -10.79 -19.35 -3.55
N GLU A 191 -9.96 -18.47 -3.00
CA GLU A 191 -8.56 -18.79 -2.74
C GLU A 191 -8.45 -19.87 -1.63
N PRO A 192 -7.40 -20.72 -1.65
CA PRO A 192 -7.12 -21.62 -0.54
C PRO A 192 -7.06 -20.87 0.79
N GLY A 193 -7.67 -21.42 1.85
CA GLY A 193 -7.75 -20.76 3.16
C GLY A 193 -8.84 -19.69 3.30
N TRP A 194 -9.61 -19.41 2.23
CA TRP A 194 -10.72 -18.46 2.24
C TRP A 194 -12.11 -19.11 2.18
N ASP A 195 -12.18 -20.44 2.15
CA ASP A 195 -13.44 -21.14 2.39
C ASP A 195 -13.92 -20.96 3.85
N GLU A 196 -15.20 -21.21 4.10
CA GLU A 196 -15.78 -21.00 5.43
C GLU A 196 -15.13 -21.87 6.52
N ALA A 197 -14.77 -23.11 6.19
CA ALA A 197 -14.22 -24.07 7.15
C ALA A 197 -12.81 -23.65 7.60
N ASP A 198 -11.96 -23.26 6.65
CA ASP A 198 -10.62 -22.76 6.93
C ASP A 198 -10.64 -21.42 7.68
N ARG A 199 -11.48 -20.48 7.26
CA ARG A 199 -11.64 -19.18 7.95
C ARG A 199 -12.07 -19.36 9.41
N ARG A 200 -13.01 -20.26 9.65
CA ARG A 200 -13.45 -20.62 11.02
C ARG A 200 -12.33 -21.30 11.80
N ARG A 201 -11.63 -22.26 11.20
CA ARG A 201 -10.50 -22.98 11.82
C ARG A 201 -9.39 -22.01 12.25
N ILE A 202 -9.02 -21.08 11.39
CA ILE A 202 -7.99 -20.05 11.66
C ILE A 202 -8.43 -19.16 12.83
N SER A 203 -9.70 -18.73 12.82
CA SER A 203 -10.29 -17.97 13.92
C SER A 203 -10.24 -18.74 15.24
N GLU A 204 -10.60 -20.02 15.22
CA GLU A 204 -10.59 -20.90 16.40
C GLU A 204 -9.17 -21.10 16.95
N LEU A 205 -8.19 -21.39 16.08
CA LEU A 205 -6.79 -21.52 16.47
C LEU A 205 -6.21 -20.25 17.08
N ALA A 206 -6.59 -19.09 16.56
CA ALA A 206 -6.17 -17.80 17.10
C ALA A 206 -6.79 -17.55 18.48
N ALA A 207 -8.07 -17.87 18.65
CA ALA A 207 -8.80 -17.64 19.89
C ALA A 207 -8.45 -18.61 21.02
N LEU A 208 -7.98 -19.82 20.68
CA LEU A 208 -7.52 -20.82 21.65
C LEU A 208 -6.10 -20.58 22.16
N ALA A 209 -5.34 -19.65 21.56
CA ALA A 209 -4.06 -19.23 22.11
C ALA A 209 -4.30 -18.50 23.45
N VAL A 210 -3.94 -19.11 24.57
CA VAL A 210 -4.26 -18.62 25.92
C VAL A 210 -3.33 -17.46 26.33
N GLY A 211 -3.84 -16.52 27.14
CA GLY A 211 -3.06 -15.50 27.86
C GLY A 211 -2.77 -14.22 27.07
N THR A 212 -1.84 -13.40 27.58
CA THR A 212 -1.41 -12.13 26.97
C THR A 212 -0.85 -12.33 25.56
N SER A 213 -0.14 -13.43 25.35
CA SER A 213 0.37 -13.88 24.05
C SER A 213 -0.76 -14.14 23.03
N GLY A 214 -1.92 -14.63 23.49
CA GLY A 214 -3.10 -14.86 22.67
C GLY A 214 -3.72 -13.57 22.13
N ALA A 215 -3.84 -12.54 22.98
CA ALA A 215 -4.36 -11.23 22.56
C ALA A 215 -3.43 -10.54 21.55
N VAL A 216 -2.10 -10.68 21.71
CA VAL A 216 -1.13 -10.17 20.73
C VAL A 216 -1.26 -10.93 19.41
N ARG A 217 -1.32 -12.27 19.43
CA ARG A 217 -1.49 -13.10 18.24
C ARG A 217 -2.77 -12.77 17.47
N MET A 218 -3.89 -12.60 18.17
CA MET A 218 -5.18 -12.20 17.58
C MET A 218 -5.06 -10.87 16.83
N ARG A 219 -4.42 -9.87 17.44
CA ARG A 219 -4.22 -8.55 16.80
C ARG A 219 -3.29 -8.60 15.58
N LEU A 220 -2.20 -9.37 15.67
CA LEU A 220 -1.27 -9.53 14.55
C LEU A 220 -1.95 -10.22 13.37
N LEU A 221 -2.65 -11.33 13.63
CA LEU A 221 -3.36 -12.06 12.57
C LEU A 221 -4.51 -11.25 11.98
N TRP A 222 -5.25 -10.51 12.81
CA TRP A 222 -6.23 -9.53 12.32
C TRP A 222 -5.59 -8.50 11.39
N GLY A 223 -4.44 -7.94 11.78
CA GLY A 223 -3.71 -6.97 10.98
C GLY A 223 -3.43 -7.48 9.56
N THR A 224 -2.84 -8.67 9.47
CA THR A 224 -2.51 -9.35 8.21
C THR A 224 -3.74 -9.67 7.36
N LEU A 225 -4.79 -10.26 7.96
CA LEU A 225 -5.98 -10.66 7.21
C LEU A 225 -6.81 -9.48 6.66
N GLN A 226 -6.66 -8.30 7.26
CA GLN A 226 -7.41 -7.10 6.90
C GLN A 226 -6.65 -6.17 5.94
N GLU A 227 -5.39 -6.48 5.63
CA GLU A 227 -4.53 -5.66 4.78
C GLU A 227 -5.15 -5.44 3.40
N SER A 228 -5.60 -6.52 2.74
CA SER A 228 -6.21 -6.43 1.41
C SER A 228 -7.47 -5.57 1.38
N SER A 229 -8.32 -5.66 2.42
CA SER A 229 -9.48 -4.78 2.57
C SER A 229 -9.10 -3.32 2.78
N ALA A 230 -8.03 -3.07 3.54
CA ALA A 230 -7.57 -1.72 3.79
C ALA A 230 -7.02 -1.07 2.51
N VAL A 231 -6.21 -1.79 1.74
CA VAL A 231 -5.72 -1.33 0.43
C VAL A 231 -6.88 -1.12 -0.56
N ALA A 232 -7.83 -2.05 -0.63
CA ALA A 232 -9.04 -1.87 -1.44
C ALA A 232 -9.85 -0.62 -1.04
N THR A 233 -9.90 -0.31 0.26
CA THR A 233 -10.56 0.92 0.75
C THR A 233 -9.85 2.17 0.22
N VAL A 234 -8.51 2.17 0.11
CA VAL A 234 -7.78 3.27 -0.54
C VAL A 234 -8.19 3.39 -2.00
N GLY A 235 -8.32 2.26 -2.72
CA GLY A 235 -8.74 2.26 -4.12
C GLY A 235 -10.14 2.83 -4.34
N LEU A 236 -11.04 2.60 -3.38
CA LEU A 236 -12.37 3.20 -3.38
C LEU A 236 -12.36 4.71 -3.10
N LEU A 237 -11.47 5.19 -2.22
CA LEU A 237 -11.32 6.61 -1.94
C LEU A 237 -10.72 7.40 -3.11
N PHE A 238 -10.02 6.74 -4.03
CA PHE A 238 -9.37 7.35 -5.18
C PHE A 238 -9.69 6.60 -6.48
N PRO A 239 -10.94 6.63 -6.97
CA PRO A 239 -11.37 5.83 -8.11
C PRO A 239 -10.64 6.17 -9.42
N GLY A 240 -10.09 7.39 -9.55
CA GLY A 240 -9.27 7.81 -10.70
C GLY A 240 -7.77 7.52 -10.58
N SER A 241 -7.34 6.88 -9.49
CA SER A 241 -5.95 6.52 -9.23
C SER A 241 -5.71 5.03 -9.42
N GLN A 242 -4.46 4.68 -9.75
CA GLN A 242 -4.03 3.29 -9.93
C GLN A 242 -3.29 2.82 -8.68
N LEU A 243 -3.75 1.75 -8.04
CA LEU A 243 -2.99 1.04 -7.02
C LEU A 243 -2.11 -0.04 -7.65
N GLU A 244 -0.99 -0.32 -7.01
CA GLU A 244 -0.04 -1.35 -7.44
C GLU A 244 0.42 -2.17 -6.24
N GLU A 245 0.35 -3.50 -6.38
CA GLU A 245 1.03 -4.42 -5.47
C GLU A 245 2.54 -4.28 -5.66
N VAL A 246 3.28 -4.28 -4.55
CA VAL A 246 4.73 -4.14 -4.57
C VAL A 246 5.35 -5.07 -3.53
N GLY A 247 6.49 -5.64 -3.89
CA GLY A 247 7.31 -6.49 -3.04
C GLY A 247 8.27 -5.67 -2.17
N LEU A 248 9.50 -6.16 -2.06
CA LEU A 248 10.54 -5.52 -1.27
C LEU A 248 11.31 -4.51 -2.14
N LEU A 249 11.17 -3.22 -1.82
CA LEU A 249 11.95 -2.13 -2.40
C LEU A 249 13.27 -2.01 -1.65
N CYS A 250 14.39 -2.28 -2.32
CA CYS A 250 15.71 -2.14 -1.73
C CYS A 250 16.21 -0.69 -1.90
N LEU A 251 16.76 -0.13 -0.84
CA LEU A 251 17.36 1.21 -0.89
C LEU A 251 18.79 1.08 -1.43
N THR A 252 18.97 1.32 -2.73
CA THR A 252 20.25 1.12 -3.42
C THR A 252 21.07 2.39 -3.60
N ASP A 253 20.43 3.57 -3.57
CA ASP A 253 21.09 4.87 -3.66
C ASP A 253 20.76 5.73 -2.44
N THR A 254 21.80 6.09 -1.68
CA THR A 254 21.72 6.97 -0.51
C THR A 254 22.57 8.23 -0.66
N SER A 255 23.16 8.45 -1.83
CA SER A 255 24.09 9.55 -2.11
C SER A 255 23.48 10.92 -1.80
N ARG A 256 22.19 11.09 -2.10
CA ARG A 256 21.41 12.31 -1.81
C ARG A 256 21.33 12.68 -0.32
N TRP A 257 21.55 11.74 0.59
CA TRP A 257 21.57 11.98 2.04
C TRP A 257 22.98 12.00 2.61
N GLY A 258 24.02 11.98 1.76
CA GLY A 258 25.42 12.09 2.16
C GLY A 258 26.01 10.84 2.79
N VAL A 259 25.38 9.68 2.61
CA VAL A 259 25.84 8.39 3.14
C VAL A 259 26.08 7.42 1.99
N ASP A 260 27.22 6.72 2.00
CA ASP A 260 27.49 5.66 1.05
C ASP A 260 26.66 4.41 1.41
N ALA A 261 25.97 3.84 0.43
CA ALA A 261 25.14 2.65 0.63
C ALA A 261 25.95 1.46 1.16
N ALA A 262 27.26 1.39 0.86
CA ALA A 262 28.16 0.35 1.38
C ALA A 262 28.44 0.47 2.89
N GLU A 263 28.22 1.65 3.49
CA GLU A 263 28.38 1.88 4.93
C GLU A 263 27.13 1.49 5.74
N LEU A 264 26.03 1.18 5.05
CA LEU A 264 24.75 0.79 5.64
C LEU A 264 24.59 -0.74 5.58
N PRO A 265 23.81 -1.34 6.51
CA PRO A 265 23.34 -2.70 6.26
C PRO A 265 22.43 -2.68 5.03
N PRO A 266 22.23 -3.81 4.33
CA PRO A 266 21.21 -3.89 3.30
C PRO A 266 19.87 -3.41 3.88
N LEU A 267 19.24 -2.45 3.21
CA LEU A 267 18.00 -1.80 3.62
C LEU A 267 16.86 -2.22 2.69
N GLY A 268 15.70 -2.47 3.26
CA GLY A 268 14.53 -2.93 2.51
C GLY A 268 13.22 -2.37 3.05
N ALA A 269 12.33 -2.01 2.13
CA ALA A 269 11.04 -1.41 2.44
C ALA A 269 9.93 -2.12 1.67
N SER A 270 8.95 -2.64 2.38
CA SER A 270 7.77 -3.28 1.80
C SER A 270 6.56 -2.44 2.20
N PRO A 271 6.19 -1.40 1.43
CA PRO A 271 4.92 -0.71 1.67
C PRO A 271 3.78 -1.63 1.24
N ASP A 272 2.60 -1.49 1.83
CA ASP A 272 1.46 -2.37 1.53
C ASP A 272 0.94 -2.20 0.08
N ALA A 273 1.11 -1.01 -0.49
CA ALA A 273 0.92 -0.74 -1.92
C ALA A 273 1.67 0.52 -2.37
N LEU A 274 1.69 0.76 -3.67
CA LEU A 274 1.91 2.10 -4.25
C LEU A 274 0.61 2.60 -4.84
N ILE A 275 0.40 3.92 -4.82
CA ILE A 275 -0.70 4.57 -5.53
C ILE A 275 -0.15 5.60 -6.51
N THR A 276 -0.70 5.63 -7.71
CA THR A 276 -0.37 6.60 -8.76
C THR A 276 -1.58 7.48 -9.05
N HIS A 277 -1.47 8.76 -8.74
CA HIS A 277 -2.47 9.78 -9.01
C HIS A 277 -2.23 10.45 -10.37
N HIS A 278 -3.32 10.76 -11.07
CA HIS A 278 -3.29 11.55 -12.31
C HIS A 278 -3.73 12.99 -11.98
N VAL A 279 -2.77 13.83 -11.62
CA VAL A 279 -3.02 15.15 -11.03
C VAL A 279 -3.04 16.22 -12.13
N PRO A 280 -4.13 16.99 -12.30
CA PRO A 280 -4.14 18.12 -13.21
C PRO A 280 -3.39 19.31 -12.60
N VAL A 281 -2.42 19.84 -13.35
CA VAL A 281 -1.71 21.10 -13.06
C VAL A 281 -2.27 22.18 -13.97
N SER A 282 -2.80 23.26 -13.39
CA SER A 282 -3.37 24.36 -14.18
C SER A 282 -2.30 25.38 -14.58
N ARG A 283 -2.55 26.14 -15.67
CA ARG A 283 -1.68 27.27 -16.04
C ARG A 283 -1.58 28.30 -14.92
N SER A 284 -2.66 28.52 -14.19
CA SER A 284 -2.70 29.46 -13.07
C SER A 284 -1.75 29.05 -11.94
N ASP A 285 -1.63 27.74 -11.64
CA ASP A 285 -0.69 27.25 -10.62
C ASP A 285 0.77 27.55 -11.04
N ILE A 286 1.10 27.32 -12.32
CA ILE A 286 2.43 27.59 -12.88
C ILE A 286 2.74 29.10 -12.84
N GLU A 287 1.80 29.94 -13.25
CA GLU A 287 1.98 31.40 -13.26
C GLU A 287 2.13 31.96 -11.83
N ALA A 288 1.35 31.47 -10.87
CA ALA A 288 1.46 31.86 -9.47
C ALA A 288 2.83 31.49 -8.87
N ALA A 289 3.31 30.26 -9.12
CA ALA A 289 4.61 29.82 -8.66
C ALA A 289 5.76 30.57 -9.34
N ARG A 290 5.64 30.90 -10.63
CA ARG A 290 6.63 31.74 -11.33
C ARG A 290 6.69 33.15 -10.72
N ALA A 291 5.53 33.75 -10.41
CA ALA A 291 5.47 35.06 -9.76
C ALA A 291 6.12 35.03 -8.37
N ALA A 292 5.85 33.99 -7.56
CA ALA A 292 6.48 33.80 -6.26
C ALA A 292 8.00 33.61 -6.36
N LEU A 293 8.45 32.79 -7.32
CA LEU A 293 9.88 32.56 -7.58
C LEU A 293 10.59 33.85 -8.00
N ALA A 294 9.98 34.65 -8.87
CA ALA A 294 10.53 35.95 -9.28
C ALA A 294 10.59 36.94 -8.10
N ALA A 295 9.53 37.01 -7.28
CA ALA A 295 9.48 37.89 -6.11
C ALA A 295 10.53 37.53 -5.04
N SER A 296 10.94 36.27 -4.95
CA SER A 296 11.98 35.84 -4.00
C SER A 296 13.40 36.32 -4.35
N GLY A 297 13.62 36.80 -5.58
CA GLY A 297 14.95 37.16 -6.08
C GLY A 297 15.87 35.95 -6.35
N ALA A 298 15.42 34.71 -6.13
CA ALA A 298 16.25 33.51 -6.28
C ALA A 298 16.80 33.31 -7.69
N LEU A 299 16.10 33.81 -8.72
CA LEU A 299 16.57 33.76 -10.10
C LEU A 299 17.83 34.61 -10.35
N ALA A 300 18.14 35.57 -9.46
CA ALA A 300 19.34 36.40 -9.54
C ALA A 300 20.55 35.78 -8.81
N SER A 301 20.36 34.71 -8.04
CA SER A 301 21.40 34.12 -7.16
C SER A 301 22.36 33.13 -7.86
N GLY A 302 22.41 33.14 -9.19
CA GLY A 302 23.20 32.21 -9.99
C GLY A 302 22.45 30.94 -10.41
N GLU A 303 22.95 30.24 -11.41
CA GLU A 303 22.24 29.14 -12.10
C GLU A 303 21.87 27.97 -11.16
N ALA A 304 22.81 27.52 -10.31
CA ALA A 304 22.57 26.41 -9.38
C ALA A 304 21.52 26.76 -8.31
N ALA A 305 21.58 27.97 -7.75
CA ALA A 305 20.61 28.43 -6.76
C ALA A 305 19.23 28.63 -7.40
N ALA A 306 19.16 29.19 -8.60
CA ALA A 306 17.93 29.35 -9.37
C ALA A 306 17.28 27.99 -9.69
N ALA A 307 18.07 26.99 -10.10
CA ALA A 307 17.59 25.65 -10.38
C ALA A 307 17.04 24.95 -9.12
N ALA A 308 17.73 25.10 -7.98
CA ALA A 308 17.26 24.56 -6.69
C ALA A 308 15.95 25.24 -6.24
N ALA A 309 15.86 26.56 -6.35
CA ALA A 309 14.65 27.31 -6.01
C ALA A 309 13.47 26.96 -6.94
N ALA A 310 13.73 26.79 -8.24
CA ALA A 310 12.72 26.37 -9.21
C ALA A 310 12.20 24.95 -8.90
N ARG A 311 13.07 24.01 -8.52
CA ARG A 311 12.65 22.67 -8.07
C ARG A 311 11.80 22.73 -6.79
N ALA A 312 12.19 23.54 -5.81
CA ALA A 312 11.40 23.72 -4.59
C ALA A 312 10.01 24.29 -4.91
N ALA A 313 9.92 25.30 -5.77
CA ALA A 313 8.65 25.87 -6.22
C ALA A 313 7.80 24.86 -7.01
N ALA A 314 8.42 24.03 -7.84
CA ALA A 314 7.75 22.95 -8.56
C ALA A 314 7.15 21.90 -7.61
N ALA A 315 7.90 21.48 -6.59
CA ALA A 315 7.40 20.55 -5.57
C ALA A 315 6.16 21.11 -4.85
N GLU A 316 6.17 22.41 -4.50
CA GLU A 316 5.01 23.07 -3.88
C GLU A 316 3.78 23.13 -4.80
N VAL A 317 3.97 23.36 -6.11
CA VAL A 317 2.86 23.31 -7.07
C VAL A 317 2.27 21.91 -7.18
N LEU A 318 3.11 20.87 -7.28
CA LEU A 318 2.65 19.48 -7.33
C LEU A 318 1.90 19.10 -6.05
N ARG A 319 2.41 19.51 -4.90
CA ARG A 319 1.76 19.33 -3.59
C ARG A 319 0.38 19.97 -3.56
N ALA A 320 0.27 21.24 -3.94
CA ALA A 320 -1.01 21.95 -3.98
C ALA A 320 -2.00 21.29 -4.95
N ALA A 321 -1.52 20.85 -6.12
CA ALA A 321 -2.34 20.17 -7.12
C ALA A 321 -2.82 18.80 -6.61
N LEU A 322 -1.96 18.03 -5.92
CA LEU A 322 -2.30 16.75 -5.31
C LEU A 322 -3.33 16.93 -4.18
N ASP A 323 -3.19 17.96 -3.36
CA ASP A 323 -4.14 18.27 -2.28
C ASP A 323 -5.52 18.67 -2.83
N ARG A 324 -5.56 19.40 -3.94
CA ARG A 324 -6.81 19.68 -4.68
C ARG A 324 -7.43 18.40 -5.23
N HIS A 325 -6.65 17.57 -5.94
CA HIS A 325 -7.10 16.26 -6.44
C HIS A 325 -7.67 15.38 -5.32
N THR A 326 -7.01 15.38 -4.16
CA THR A 326 -7.45 14.61 -2.99
C THR A 326 -8.79 15.11 -2.47
N ARG A 327 -8.95 16.43 -2.29
CA ARG A 327 -10.23 17.03 -1.84
C ARG A 327 -11.38 16.73 -2.80
N GLU A 328 -11.14 16.77 -4.11
CA GLU A 328 -12.13 16.42 -5.12
C GLU A 328 -12.55 14.95 -5.01
N ALA A 329 -11.59 14.03 -4.84
CA ALA A 329 -11.88 12.61 -4.64
C ALA A 329 -12.69 12.36 -3.35
N VAL A 330 -12.33 13.03 -2.24
CA VAL A 330 -13.06 12.93 -0.97
C VAL A 330 -14.48 13.48 -1.09
N ALA A 331 -14.66 14.61 -1.79
CA ALA A 331 -15.99 15.20 -2.00
C ALA A 331 -16.89 14.25 -2.80
N ALA A 332 -16.37 13.69 -3.90
CA ALA A 332 -17.09 12.70 -4.70
C ALA A 332 -17.49 11.47 -3.86
N TRP A 333 -16.58 10.97 -3.03
CA TRP A 333 -16.86 9.86 -2.13
C TRP A 333 -17.95 10.17 -1.10
N ALA A 334 -17.96 11.37 -0.53
CA ALA A 334 -18.95 11.80 0.45
C ALA A 334 -20.36 11.91 -0.16
N ASP A 335 -20.45 12.34 -1.42
CA ASP A 335 -21.73 12.42 -2.15
C ASP A 335 -22.30 11.02 -2.45
N GLU A 336 -21.46 10.06 -2.86
CA GLU A 336 -21.88 8.67 -3.11
C GLU A 336 -22.24 7.91 -1.83
N SER A 337 -21.61 8.26 -0.70
CA SER A 337 -21.80 7.58 0.58
C SER A 337 -23.09 7.98 1.33
N GLN A 338 -23.93 8.84 0.76
CA GLN A 338 -25.20 9.19 1.41
C GLN A 338 -26.18 8.00 1.38
N PRO A 339 -26.79 7.65 2.54
CA PRO A 339 -27.72 6.53 2.64
C PRO A 339 -28.99 6.85 1.84
N GLY A 340 -29.00 6.40 0.58
CA GLY A 340 -30.04 6.68 -0.42
C GLY A 340 -29.55 6.60 -1.87
N ALA A 341 -28.24 6.69 -2.11
CA ALA A 341 -27.64 6.78 -3.45
C ALA A 341 -26.97 5.48 -3.95
N VAL A 342 -27.27 4.31 -3.37
CA VAL A 342 -26.67 3.05 -3.84
C VAL A 342 -27.39 2.58 -5.12
N SER A 343 -27.09 3.23 -6.24
CA SER A 343 -27.33 2.70 -7.58
C SER A 343 -26.12 3.00 -8.47
N HIS A 344 -25.43 1.93 -8.87
CA HIS A 344 -24.48 1.85 -9.99
C HIS A 344 -23.07 2.45 -9.83
N ALA A 345 -22.15 1.66 -9.27
CA ALA A 345 -20.77 1.54 -9.76
C ALA A 345 -20.10 0.22 -9.28
N ALA A 346 -20.80 -0.90 -9.49
CA ALA A 346 -20.18 -2.23 -9.44
C ALA A 346 -20.92 -3.08 -10.46
N ALA A 347 -20.30 -3.31 -11.63
CA ALA A 347 -20.81 -4.26 -12.59
C ALA A 347 -20.64 -5.69 -12.03
N ALA A 348 -21.79 -6.34 -11.83
CA ALA A 348 -22.06 -7.77 -11.69
C ALA A 348 -21.46 -8.53 -10.47
N GLY A 349 -22.22 -9.30 -9.70
CA GLY A 349 -23.64 -9.66 -9.79
C GLY A 349 -24.03 -10.51 -8.59
N GLY A 350 -25.23 -10.29 -8.07
CA GLY A 350 -25.83 -11.11 -7.04
C GLY A 350 -27.24 -10.66 -6.76
N SER A 351 -28.24 -11.41 -7.24
CA SER A 351 -29.46 -11.59 -6.46
C SER A 351 -30.06 -12.95 -6.71
N GLU A 352 -30.45 -13.56 -5.60
CA GLU A 352 -31.15 -14.82 -5.49
C GLU A 352 -32.53 -14.79 -6.14
N ALA A 353 -33.00 -15.99 -6.47
CA ALA A 353 -34.29 -16.29 -7.03
C ALA A 353 -35.43 -16.01 -6.05
N GLY A 354 -36.42 -15.24 -6.50
CA GLY A 354 -37.71 -15.07 -5.85
C GLY A 354 -38.80 -14.95 -6.91
N SER A 355 -39.57 -16.03 -7.08
CA SER A 355 -40.69 -16.12 -8.03
C SER A 355 -41.82 -15.15 -7.67
N SER A 356 -42.30 -14.36 -8.62
CA SER A 356 -43.74 -14.15 -8.80
C SER A 356 -44.08 -13.65 -10.20
N SER A 357 -45.10 -14.28 -10.75
CA SER A 357 -45.73 -14.10 -12.06
C SER A 357 -46.50 -12.78 -12.16
N GLY A 358 -46.36 -12.05 -13.26
CA GLY A 358 -47.13 -10.83 -13.54
C GLY A 358 -47.11 -10.42 -15.02
N SER A 359 -48.16 -10.84 -15.72
CA SER A 359 -48.60 -10.57 -17.09
C SER A 359 -48.45 -9.14 -17.65
N ILE A 360 -47.92 -9.08 -18.89
CA ILE A 360 -48.38 -8.37 -20.10
C ILE A 360 -48.78 -6.87 -20.01
N GLY A 361 -48.07 -6.06 -20.79
CA GLY A 361 -48.50 -4.72 -21.23
C GLY A 361 -47.63 -4.20 -22.37
N ILE A 362 -47.94 -4.60 -23.61
CA ILE A 362 -47.34 -4.08 -24.84
C ILE A 362 -48.06 -2.78 -25.18
N SER A 363 -47.32 -1.66 -25.31
CA SER A 363 -47.82 -0.47 -26.00
C SER A 363 -46.68 0.18 -26.78
N SER A 364 -46.76 -0.06 -28.09
CA SER A 364 -46.07 0.64 -29.16
C SER A 364 -46.57 2.08 -29.29
N SER A 365 -45.66 3.05 -29.30
CA SER A 365 -45.93 4.36 -29.91
C SER A 365 -44.70 4.85 -30.65
N SER A 366 -44.80 4.71 -31.97
CA SER A 366 -44.06 5.38 -33.03
C SER A 366 -44.06 6.91 -32.86
N GLY A 367 -42.88 7.52 -32.93
CA GLY A 367 -42.69 8.97 -32.95
C GLY A 367 -41.46 9.35 -33.78
N SER A 368 -41.73 9.95 -34.92
CA SER A 368 -40.82 10.31 -36.01
C SER A 368 -39.94 11.54 -35.75
N ASN A 369 -38.70 11.46 -36.25
CA ASN A 369 -37.86 12.50 -36.87
C ASN A 369 -37.94 13.96 -36.37
N GLY A 370 -36.91 14.36 -35.64
CA GLY A 370 -36.43 15.74 -35.58
C GLY A 370 -34.90 15.75 -35.68
N ILE A 371 -34.37 16.00 -36.88
CA ILE A 371 -32.94 16.21 -37.12
C ILE A 371 -32.62 17.63 -36.66
N SER A 372 -32.04 17.76 -35.47
CA SER A 372 -31.38 18.99 -35.02
C SER A 372 -29.88 18.80 -35.13
N SER A 373 -29.29 19.57 -36.04
CA SER A 373 -27.84 19.70 -36.25
C SER A 373 -27.20 20.32 -35.00
N GLY A 374 -26.81 19.46 -34.06
CA GLY A 374 -26.01 19.83 -32.89
C GLY A 374 -24.54 19.98 -33.28
N SER A 375 -24.06 21.21 -33.25
CA SER A 375 -22.65 21.60 -33.21
C SER A 375 -21.85 20.60 -32.36
N SER A 376 -20.92 19.88 -32.98
CA SER A 376 -19.94 19.03 -32.32
C SER A 376 -19.06 19.90 -31.43
N SER A 377 -19.47 20.06 -30.17
CA SER A 377 -18.61 20.51 -29.08
C SER A 377 -17.39 19.59 -29.09
N ALA A 378 -16.27 20.11 -29.59
CA ALA A 378 -15.00 19.42 -29.56
C ALA A 378 -14.71 19.07 -28.10
N ARG A 379 -14.78 17.78 -27.76
CA ARG A 379 -14.33 17.28 -26.46
C ARG A 379 -12.95 17.90 -26.21
N PRO A 380 -12.73 18.59 -25.08
CA PRO A 380 -11.42 19.14 -24.75
C PRO A 380 -10.39 18.03 -24.91
N GLN A 381 -9.41 18.23 -25.78
CA GLN A 381 -8.33 17.26 -25.93
C GLN A 381 -7.64 17.14 -24.58
N VAL A 382 -7.74 15.96 -23.95
CA VAL A 382 -7.06 15.67 -22.70
C VAL A 382 -5.56 15.82 -22.97
N PRO A 383 -4.83 16.68 -22.23
CA PRO A 383 -3.40 16.85 -22.42
C PRO A 383 -2.68 15.50 -22.30
N PRO A 384 -1.65 15.22 -23.12
CA PRO A 384 -0.90 13.98 -23.03
C PRO A 384 -0.29 13.81 -21.63
N LEU A 385 -0.39 12.59 -21.08
CA LEU A 385 0.34 12.17 -19.88
C LEU A 385 1.84 12.10 -20.23
N ARG A 386 2.68 12.86 -19.54
CA ARG A 386 4.07 13.09 -19.98
C ARG A 386 5.18 12.52 -19.10
N TRP A 387 4.91 12.04 -17.88
CA TRP A 387 5.97 11.69 -16.91
C TRP A 387 5.67 10.42 -16.13
N ASN A 388 6.71 9.64 -15.83
CA ASN A 388 6.61 8.35 -15.15
C ASN A 388 7.02 8.40 -13.68
N THR A 389 7.69 9.47 -13.24
CA THR A 389 8.11 9.67 -11.84
C THR A 389 7.76 11.07 -11.32
N THR A 390 7.64 11.20 -10.00
CA THR A 390 7.46 12.51 -9.35
C THR A 390 8.64 13.43 -9.62
N ASP A 391 9.88 12.91 -9.58
CA ASP A 391 11.09 13.69 -9.85
C ASP A 391 11.14 14.21 -11.30
N GLU A 392 10.66 13.44 -12.28
CA GLU A 392 10.51 13.90 -13.67
C GLU A 392 9.46 15.01 -13.81
N ALA A 393 8.32 14.88 -13.11
CA ALA A 393 7.29 15.89 -13.09
C ALA A 393 7.78 17.19 -12.43
N GLU A 394 8.52 17.09 -11.31
CA GLU A 394 9.17 18.21 -10.64
C GLU A 394 10.20 18.88 -11.55
N ALA A 395 11.06 18.08 -12.20
CA ALA A 395 12.08 18.60 -13.11
C ALA A 395 11.47 19.33 -14.31
N TRP A 396 10.43 18.77 -14.93
CA TRP A 396 9.70 19.43 -16.01
C TRP A 396 9.07 20.74 -15.54
N LEU A 397 8.40 20.71 -14.38
CA LEU A 397 7.72 21.88 -13.86
C LEU A 397 8.71 22.97 -13.46
N ALA A 398 9.85 22.61 -12.88
CA ALA A 398 10.96 23.53 -12.60
C ALA A 398 11.47 24.20 -13.88
N GLN A 399 11.62 23.45 -14.99
CA GLN A 399 11.95 24.03 -16.28
C GLN A 399 10.87 25.01 -16.76
N GLN A 400 9.58 24.67 -16.62
CA GLN A 400 8.48 25.58 -16.95
C GLN A 400 8.55 26.89 -16.14
N LEU A 401 8.92 26.83 -14.87
CA LEU A 401 8.99 28.03 -14.02
C LEU A 401 10.07 29.01 -14.47
N VAL A 402 11.17 28.54 -15.06
CA VAL A 402 12.30 29.38 -15.51
C VAL A 402 12.15 29.89 -16.95
N LEU A 403 11.31 29.26 -17.78
CA LEU A 403 11.11 29.71 -19.16
C LEU A 403 10.55 31.14 -19.24
N PRO A 404 11.04 31.99 -20.19
CA PRO A 404 10.51 33.34 -20.40
C PRO A 404 9.01 33.31 -20.68
N ARG A 405 8.27 34.29 -20.14
CA ARG A 405 6.84 34.42 -20.44
C ARG A 405 6.67 34.73 -21.94
N PRO A 406 5.82 33.99 -22.68
CA PRO A 406 5.53 34.36 -24.06
C PRO A 406 4.90 35.77 -24.07
N PRO A 407 5.31 36.64 -25.01
CA PRO A 407 4.94 38.06 -25.02
C PRO A 407 3.43 38.33 -25.17
N SER A 408 2.62 37.34 -25.57
CA SER A 408 1.19 37.53 -25.83
C SER A 408 0.31 37.69 -24.58
N ALA A 409 0.82 37.42 -23.37
CA ALA A 409 0.02 37.50 -22.13
C ALA A 409 0.13 38.86 -21.40
N ALA A 410 1.04 39.76 -21.82
CA ALA A 410 1.27 41.03 -21.14
C ALA A 410 0.29 42.16 -21.52
N ALA A 411 -0.52 41.97 -22.57
CA ALA A 411 -1.34 43.06 -23.14
C ALA A 411 -2.78 43.16 -22.59
N SER A 412 -3.27 42.17 -21.84
CA SER A 412 -4.70 42.11 -21.48
C SER A 412 -5.03 42.59 -20.06
N ALA A 413 -4.04 42.96 -19.25
CA ALA A 413 -4.24 43.28 -17.83
C ALA A 413 -4.63 44.74 -17.55
N SER A 414 -4.76 45.60 -18.56
CA SER A 414 -5.05 47.04 -18.38
C SER A 414 -6.47 47.49 -18.72
N ALA A 415 -7.39 46.58 -19.08
CA ALA A 415 -8.79 46.92 -19.35
C ALA A 415 -9.74 46.33 -18.29
N ALA A 416 -9.68 46.87 -17.08
CA ALA A 416 -10.71 46.66 -16.07
C ALA A 416 -11.92 47.55 -16.39
N SER A 417 -12.86 47.05 -17.19
CA SER A 417 -14.23 47.58 -17.25
C SER A 417 -15.19 46.58 -16.62
N SER A 418 -15.87 47.04 -15.59
CA SER A 418 -17.00 46.44 -14.87
C SER A 418 -17.95 45.62 -15.75
N GLY A 419 -17.90 44.30 -15.61
CA GLY A 419 -18.88 43.38 -16.18
C GLY A 419 -18.95 42.12 -15.34
N SER A 420 -19.90 42.08 -14.40
CA SER A 420 -20.24 40.87 -13.64
C SER A 420 -20.79 39.81 -14.61
N SER A 421 -19.89 38.97 -15.12
CA SER A 421 -20.25 37.71 -15.71
C SER A 421 -19.64 36.62 -14.85
N SER A 422 -20.51 35.87 -14.16
CA SER A 422 -20.22 34.63 -13.45
C SER A 422 -19.91 33.51 -14.45
N GLY A 423 -18.97 33.76 -15.36
CA GLY A 423 -18.47 32.77 -16.30
C GLY A 423 -17.49 31.89 -15.56
N SER A 424 -17.81 30.60 -15.46
CA SER A 424 -16.88 29.53 -15.13
C SER A 424 -15.56 29.77 -15.88
N SER A 425 -14.56 30.39 -15.23
CA SER A 425 -13.22 30.47 -15.80
C SER A 425 -12.71 29.04 -15.81
N SER A 426 -12.83 28.37 -16.96
CA SER A 426 -12.27 27.04 -17.13
C SER A 426 -10.79 27.16 -16.82
N THR A 427 -10.38 26.65 -15.66
CA THR A 427 -8.98 26.56 -15.27
C THR A 427 -8.30 25.69 -16.31
N GLU A 428 -7.64 26.34 -17.26
CA GLU A 428 -7.02 25.65 -18.38
C GLU A 428 -5.93 24.72 -17.83
N VAL A 429 -6.18 23.42 -17.92
CA VAL A 429 -5.24 22.37 -17.50
C VAL A 429 -4.02 22.47 -18.40
N ALA A 430 -2.87 22.82 -17.82
CA ALA A 430 -1.60 22.90 -18.56
C ALA A 430 -1.06 21.51 -18.86
N ALA A 431 -1.16 20.60 -17.88
CA ALA A 431 -0.74 19.22 -18.00
C ALA A 431 -1.42 18.32 -16.96
N VAL A 432 -1.38 17.01 -17.21
CA VAL A 432 -1.71 15.98 -16.21
C VAL A 432 -0.42 15.25 -15.86
N VAL A 433 -0.02 15.33 -14.59
CA VAL A 433 1.19 14.70 -14.07
C VAL A 433 0.86 13.40 -13.33
N ARG A 434 1.78 12.44 -13.34
CA ARG A 434 1.68 11.25 -12.48
C ARG A 434 2.42 11.51 -11.19
N VAL A 435 1.71 11.44 -10.07
CA VAL A 435 2.31 11.55 -8.72
C VAL A 435 2.15 10.22 -8.02
N ARG A 436 3.26 9.62 -7.59
CA ARG A 436 3.25 8.36 -6.86
C ARG A 436 3.39 8.60 -5.36
N GLU A 437 2.58 7.91 -4.56
CA GLU A 437 2.70 7.86 -3.10
C GLU A 437 2.85 6.41 -2.64
N VAL A 438 3.57 6.20 -1.54
CA VAL A 438 3.54 4.91 -0.84
C VAL A 438 2.23 4.78 -0.07
N VAL A 439 1.70 3.58 0.06
CA VAL A 439 0.51 3.30 0.87
C VAL A 439 0.90 2.32 1.97
N GLU A 440 0.62 2.70 3.21
CA GLU A 440 0.74 1.87 4.40
C GLU A 440 -0.64 1.77 5.08
N VAL A 441 -1.01 0.61 5.58
CA VAL A 441 -2.27 0.37 6.26
C VAL A 441 -2.04 -0.09 7.70
N LYS A 442 -2.95 0.33 8.58
CA LYS A 442 -2.99 -0.03 10.00
C LYS A 442 -4.42 -0.40 10.38
N ASN A 443 -4.64 -1.69 10.57
CA ASN A 443 -5.94 -2.24 10.91
C ASN A 443 -6.11 -2.38 12.43
N HIS A 444 -7.17 -1.80 12.98
CA HIS A 444 -7.50 -1.88 14.41
C HIS A 444 -8.39 -3.09 14.69
N CYS A 445 -7.88 -4.02 15.50
CA CYS A 445 -8.61 -5.22 15.89
C CYS A 445 -9.74 -4.86 16.88
N PRO A 446 -11.01 -5.19 16.57
CA PRO A 446 -12.12 -4.87 17.46
C PRO A 446 -12.26 -5.90 18.60
N PHE A 447 -11.54 -7.02 18.57
CA PHE A 447 -11.80 -8.14 19.47
C PHE A 447 -11.02 -8.02 20.78
N VAL A 448 -11.76 -8.09 21.89
CA VAL A 448 -11.22 -8.07 23.25
C VAL A 448 -11.59 -9.38 23.94
N TYR A 449 -10.57 -10.11 24.37
CA TYR A 449 -10.73 -11.31 25.19
C TYR A 449 -11.35 -10.95 26.54
N LYS A 450 -12.36 -11.71 26.98
CA LYS A 450 -13.01 -11.52 28.28
C LYS A 450 -12.66 -12.64 29.24
N ASP A 451 -13.02 -13.87 28.88
CA ASP A 451 -12.80 -15.04 29.73
C ASP A 451 -12.78 -16.33 28.90
N GLN A 452 -12.33 -17.39 29.57
CA GLN A 452 -12.33 -18.76 29.08
C GLN A 452 -12.74 -19.67 30.24
N ARG A 453 -13.68 -20.59 29.98
CA ARG A 453 -14.13 -21.57 30.97
C ARG A 453 -14.28 -22.96 30.37
N LYS A 454 -14.29 -23.99 31.22
CA LYS A 454 -14.59 -25.36 30.79
C LYS A 454 -16.07 -25.44 30.38
N ALA A 455 -16.35 -26.04 29.22
CA ALA A 455 -17.72 -26.25 28.78
C ALA A 455 -18.42 -27.35 29.61
N ARG A 456 -19.75 -27.29 29.75
CA ARG A 456 -20.57 -28.31 30.45
C ARG A 456 -20.46 -29.70 29.81
N LYS A 457 -20.31 -29.75 28.49
CA LYS A 457 -19.94 -30.93 27.69
C LYS A 457 -18.48 -30.75 27.24
N ARG A 458 -17.75 -31.83 26.91
CA ARG A 458 -16.32 -31.80 26.50
C ARG A 458 -16.03 -30.57 25.61
N GLY A 459 -14.98 -29.82 25.95
CA GLY A 459 -14.54 -28.63 25.21
C GLY A 459 -14.33 -27.40 26.10
N VAL A 460 -14.08 -26.26 25.45
CA VAL A 460 -13.81 -24.96 26.08
C VAL A 460 -14.86 -23.95 25.60
N VAL A 461 -15.34 -23.10 26.50
CA VAL A 461 -16.10 -21.89 26.11
C VAL A 461 -15.15 -20.71 26.17
N ILE A 462 -14.98 -20.05 25.04
CA ILE A 462 -14.25 -18.78 24.95
C ILE A 462 -15.24 -17.63 24.83
N ASN A 463 -14.91 -16.50 25.45
CA ASN A 463 -15.77 -15.33 25.45
C ASN A 463 -14.98 -14.11 25.01
N TYR A 464 -15.29 -13.62 23.80
CA TYR A 464 -14.79 -12.36 23.28
C TYR A 464 -15.92 -11.34 23.17
N ALA A 465 -15.56 -10.06 23.22
CA ALA A 465 -16.44 -8.95 22.88
C ALA A 465 -15.85 -8.13 21.74
N ALA A 466 -16.71 -7.49 20.95
CA ALA A 466 -16.32 -6.47 19.99
C ALA A 466 -16.31 -5.12 20.72
N SER A 467 -15.15 -4.49 20.75
CA SER A 467 -14.89 -3.17 21.30
C SER A 467 -14.03 -2.41 20.30
N ASP A 468 -14.67 -1.96 19.23
CA ASP A 468 -14.03 -1.19 18.18
C ASP A 468 -13.82 0.25 18.65
N ARG A 469 -12.57 0.69 18.75
CA ARG A 469 -12.23 2.06 19.17
C ARG A 469 -12.27 3.05 18.00
N GLY A 470 -12.33 2.56 16.77
CA GLY A 470 -12.18 3.37 15.57
C GLY A 470 -10.72 3.56 15.15
N PRO A 471 -10.51 4.30 14.05
CA PRO A 471 -9.17 4.66 13.61
C PRO A 471 -8.45 5.53 14.66
N VAL A 472 -7.11 5.55 14.64
CA VAL A 472 -6.34 6.44 15.51
C VAL A 472 -6.66 7.90 15.22
N ALA A 473 -6.54 8.76 16.23
CA ALA A 473 -6.79 10.19 16.07
C ALA A 473 -5.61 10.93 15.44
N GLY A 474 -4.37 10.51 15.71
CA GLY A 474 -3.16 11.09 15.11
C GLY A 474 -2.24 10.00 14.58
N LEU A 475 -1.31 10.39 13.70
CA LEU A 475 -0.22 9.53 13.30
C LEU A 475 0.65 9.22 14.52
N TRP A 476 0.94 7.96 14.78
CA TRP A 476 1.82 7.59 15.88
C TRP A 476 3.29 7.82 15.48
N PRO A 477 4.13 8.52 16.28
CA PRO A 477 5.50 8.83 15.85
C PRO A 477 6.36 7.61 15.55
N LEU A 478 6.07 6.45 16.16
CA LEU A 478 6.74 5.18 15.83
C LEU A 478 6.50 4.66 14.40
N TRP A 479 5.54 5.22 13.66
CA TRP A 479 5.29 4.89 12.26
C TRP A 479 6.04 5.80 11.29
N VAL A 480 6.54 6.96 11.74
CA VAL A 480 7.22 7.92 10.88
C VAL A 480 8.47 7.33 10.21
N PRO A 481 9.40 6.65 10.92
CA PRO A 481 10.57 6.08 10.23
C PRO A 481 10.22 5.07 9.15
N GLN A 482 9.18 4.26 9.40
CA GLN A 482 8.71 3.28 8.43
C GLN A 482 8.25 3.97 7.14
N LEU A 483 7.36 4.97 7.26
CA LEU A 483 6.87 5.74 6.11
C LEU A 483 8.00 6.48 5.38
N GLN A 484 8.90 7.12 6.12
CA GLN A 484 10.03 7.87 5.53
C GLN A 484 10.95 6.95 4.73
N ALA A 485 11.25 5.76 5.25
CA ALA A 485 12.06 4.78 4.55
C ALA A 485 11.33 4.13 3.35
N HIS A 486 10.01 3.95 3.43
CA HIS A 486 9.22 3.56 2.25
C HIS A 486 9.33 4.61 1.15
N MET A 487 9.15 5.90 1.47
CA MET A 487 9.27 6.99 0.50
C MET A 487 10.69 7.11 -0.08
N ALA A 488 11.71 6.89 0.75
CA ALA A 488 13.10 6.85 0.31
C ALA A 488 13.34 5.73 -0.71
N ALA A 489 12.92 4.49 -0.40
CA ALA A 489 13.13 3.32 -1.27
C ALA A 489 12.24 3.34 -2.53
N ALA A 490 11.05 3.94 -2.45
CA ALA A 490 10.12 4.06 -3.58
C ALA A 490 10.41 5.28 -4.47
N GLY A 491 11.28 6.20 -4.04
CA GLY A 491 11.52 7.46 -4.73
C GLY A 491 10.31 8.40 -4.73
N THR A 492 9.43 8.33 -3.72
CA THR A 492 8.25 9.20 -3.64
C THR A 492 8.48 10.39 -2.72
N SER A 493 7.76 11.49 -2.94
CA SER A 493 7.81 12.71 -2.11
C SER A 493 6.80 12.69 -0.97
N SER A 494 5.79 11.81 -1.03
CA SER A 494 4.79 11.63 0.01
C SER A 494 4.33 10.17 0.13
N GLY A 495 3.64 9.90 1.24
CA GLY A 495 3.09 8.61 1.60
C GLY A 495 1.76 8.77 2.33
N LEU A 496 0.87 7.81 2.07
CA LEU A 496 -0.43 7.69 2.69
C LEU A 496 -0.40 6.60 3.77
N LEU A 497 -0.91 6.91 4.96
CA LEU A 497 -1.17 5.91 6.00
C LEU A 497 -2.67 5.83 6.27
N LEU A 498 -3.27 4.68 5.96
CA LEU A 498 -4.67 4.39 6.28
C LEU A 498 -4.76 3.74 7.65
N SER A 499 -5.32 4.45 8.62
CA SER A 499 -5.82 3.83 9.85
C SER A 499 -7.24 3.36 9.61
N ARG A 500 -7.48 2.04 9.62
CA ARG A 500 -8.79 1.44 9.34
C ARG A 500 -9.36 0.73 10.56
N SER A 501 -10.61 1.00 10.85
CA SER A 501 -11.47 0.21 11.73
C SER A 501 -12.46 -0.59 10.88
N PRO A 502 -12.92 -1.78 11.31
CA PRO A 502 -13.91 -2.54 10.55
C PRO A 502 -15.31 -1.94 10.61
N SER A 503 -15.67 -1.15 11.64
CA SER A 503 -17.04 -0.64 11.81
C SER A 503 -17.16 0.87 12.01
N ARG A 504 -16.08 1.54 12.42
CA ARG A 504 -16.09 2.98 12.76
C ARG A 504 -15.32 3.85 11.77
N GLY A 505 -15.22 3.40 10.53
CA GLY A 505 -14.64 4.15 9.44
C GLY A 505 -13.12 4.10 9.38
N VAL A 506 -12.60 5.06 8.62
CA VAL A 506 -11.18 5.18 8.33
C VAL A 506 -10.69 6.59 8.56
N ARG A 507 -9.39 6.71 8.81
CA ARG A 507 -8.67 7.98 8.77
C ARG A 507 -7.41 7.80 7.93
N LEU A 508 -7.29 8.61 6.89
CA LEU A 508 -6.15 8.60 5.97
C LEU A 508 -5.26 9.81 6.26
N TYR A 509 -3.99 9.54 6.50
CA TYR A 509 -2.97 10.56 6.73
C TYR A 509 -2.07 10.67 5.52
N ARG A 510 -1.71 11.88 5.12
CA ARG A 510 -0.60 12.15 4.21
C ARG A 510 0.60 12.67 4.99
N VAL A 511 1.77 12.09 4.73
CA VAL A 511 3.06 12.50 5.28
C VAL A 511 4.01 12.75 4.12
N TYR A 512 4.76 13.84 4.18
CA TYR A 512 5.75 14.18 3.16
C TYR A 512 7.14 13.68 3.57
N ARG A 513 7.95 13.32 2.58
CA ARG A 513 9.34 12.90 2.77
C ARG A 513 10.13 14.05 3.37
N ASP A 514 10.88 13.76 4.41
CA ASP A 514 11.77 14.70 5.09
C ASP A 514 13.21 14.22 4.93
N ASP A 515 13.93 14.85 4.01
CA ASP A 515 15.31 14.46 3.71
C ASP A 515 16.27 14.74 4.86
N ALA A 516 15.98 15.74 5.71
CA ALA A 516 16.81 16.01 6.88
C ALA A 516 16.60 14.92 7.96
N PHE A 517 15.39 14.40 8.10
CA PHE A 517 15.14 13.19 8.90
C PHE A 517 15.93 12.00 8.33
N LEU A 518 15.85 11.76 7.02
CA LEU A 518 16.52 10.62 6.39
C LEU A 518 18.04 10.70 6.52
N THR A 519 18.65 11.87 6.32
CA THR A 519 20.08 12.10 6.59
C THR A 519 20.44 11.74 8.04
N ALA A 520 19.70 12.27 9.02
CA ALA A 520 19.98 11.97 10.42
C ALA A 520 19.73 10.48 10.78
N ALA A 521 18.73 9.85 10.15
CA ALA A 521 18.41 8.44 10.37
C ALA A 521 19.49 7.52 9.78
N TRP A 522 19.95 7.78 8.56
CA TRP A 522 21.00 6.99 7.92
C TRP A 522 22.35 7.14 8.60
N GLU A 523 22.63 8.31 9.17
CA GLU A 523 23.80 8.50 10.03
C GLU A 523 23.80 7.57 11.27
N LEU A 524 22.65 7.43 11.95
CA LEU A 524 22.52 6.49 13.07
C LEU A 524 22.62 5.02 12.62
N VAL A 525 22.02 4.69 11.48
CA VAL A 525 22.09 3.33 10.93
C VAL A 525 23.52 2.98 10.52
N ARG A 526 24.27 3.92 9.94
CA ARG A 526 25.70 3.78 9.65
C ARG A 526 26.49 3.55 10.93
N GLU A 527 26.23 4.32 11.98
CA GLU A 527 26.92 4.14 13.27
C GLU A 527 26.62 2.77 13.89
N LEU A 528 25.36 2.33 13.86
CA LEU A 528 24.97 0.97 14.26
C LEU A 528 25.76 -0.09 13.48
N GLN A 529 25.86 0.06 12.16
CA GLN A 529 26.54 -0.89 11.30
C GLN A 529 28.04 -0.95 11.58
N THR A 530 28.70 0.21 11.56
CA THR A 530 30.17 0.32 11.62
C THR A 530 30.74 0.14 13.02
N SER A 531 30.02 0.58 14.05
CA SER A 531 30.49 0.52 15.44
C SER A 531 30.06 -0.75 16.17
N HIS A 532 28.93 -1.35 15.78
CA HIS A 532 28.36 -2.50 16.48
C HIS A 532 28.29 -3.76 15.61
N VAL A 533 27.55 -3.73 14.50
CA VAL A 533 27.27 -4.94 13.70
C VAL A 533 28.54 -5.54 13.12
N LEU A 534 29.33 -4.76 12.37
CA LEU A 534 30.57 -5.23 11.73
C LEU A 534 31.64 -5.64 12.74
N ARG A 535 31.68 -4.97 13.90
CA ARG A 535 32.62 -5.28 15.00
C ARG A 535 32.14 -6.41 15.91
N ARG A 536 30.89 -6.85 15.75
CA ARG A 536 30.20 -7.80 16.65
C ARG A 536 30.26 -7.38 18.11
N VAL A 537 30.13 -6.08 18.36
CA VAL A 537 30.06 -5.50 19.71
C VAL A 537 28.62 -5.04 19.95
N PRO A 538 27.88 -5.66 20.90
CA PRO A 538 26.51 -5.27 21.16
C PRO A 538 26.45 -3.81 21.64
N PRO A 539 25.44 -3.03 21.21
CA PRO A 539 25.23 -1.70 21.75
C PRO A 539 24.86 -1.76 23.24
N GLY A 540 25.26 -0.74 23.99
CA GLY A 540 24.81 -0.56 25.37
C GLY A 540 23.31 -0.22 25.46
N PRO A 541 22.75 -0.09 26.68
CA PRO A 541 21.39 0.41 26.85
C PRO A 541 21.28 1.87 26.41
N ASP A 542 20.20 2.22 25.69
CA ASP A 542 19.95 3.56 25.15
C ASP A 542 21.18 4.18 24.44
N PRO A 543 21.81 3.50 23.45
CA PRO A 543 23.13 3.88 22.94
C PRO A 543 23.14 5.25 22.26
N TRP A 544 21.99 5.74 21.79
CA TRP A 544 21.86 7.05 21.15
C TRP A 544 21.56 8.18 22.13
N SER A 545 21.28 7.87 23.41
CA SER A 545 21.02 8.88 24.42
C SER A 545 22.24 9.77 24.65
N GLY A 546 22.07 11.08 24.51
CA GLY A 546 23.16 12.07 24.63
C GLY A 546 24.04 12.20 23.39
N ARG A 547 23.83 11.37 22.35
CA ARG A 547 24.51 11.52 21.06
C ARG A 547 24.14 12.87 20.44
N PRO A 548 25.11 13.67 19.96
CA PRO A 548 24.83 14.92 19.24
C PRO A 548 23.84 14.70 18.09
N GLY A 549 22.85 15.59 17.99
CA GLY A 549 21.79 15.54 16.98
C GLY A 549 20.65 14.54 17.23
N TYR A 550 20.78 13.58 18.17
CA TYR A 550 19.72 12.60 18.41
C TYR A 550 18.43 13.23 18.93
N GLY A 551 18.53 14.20 19.84
CA GLY A 551 17.37 14.97 20.31
C GLY A 551 16.61 15.65 19.17
N GLY A 552 17.33 16.27 18.23
CA GLY A 552 16.73 16.88 17.04
C GLY A 552 16.06 15.87 16.10
N LEU A 553 16.57 14.64 16.01
CA LEU A 553 15.90 13.55 15.28
C LEU A 553 14.58 13.16 15.96
N ILE A 554 14.55 13.04 17.29
CA ILE A 554 13.33 12.73 18.04
C ILE A 554 12.28 13.84 17.88
N GLU A 555 12.69 15.10 18.03
CA GLU A 555 11.82 16.25 17.80
C GLU A 555 11.24 16.26 16.39
N ARG A 556 12.07 15.95 15.38
CA ARG A 556 11.61 15.83 13.98
C ARG A 556 10.63 14.69 13.78
N VAL A 557 10.85 13.53 14.39
CA VAL A 557 9.89 12.39 14.35
C VAL A 557 8.54 12.79 14.93
N VAL A 558 8.52 13.45 16.09
CA VAL A 558 7.28 13.95 16.72
C VAL A 558 6.65 15.04 15.86
N GLY A 559 7.45 15.97 15.32
CA GLY A 559 7.03 17.04 14.42
C GLY A 559 6.33 16.49 13.17
N LEU A 560 6.94 15.54 12.47
CA LEU A 560 6.38 14.88 11.29
C LEU A 560 5.07 14.15 11.61
N ALA A 561 4.99 13.49 12.76
CA ALA A 561 3.76 12.83 13.19
C ALA A 561 2.63 13.81 13.49
N SER A 562 2.94 14.91 14.19
CA SER A 562 1.97 15.96 14.52
C SER A 562 1.56 16.80 13.31
N GLY A 563 2.45 16.94 12.33
CA GLY A 563 2.21 17.65 11.07
C GLY A 563 1.62 16.79 9.97
N ALA A 564 1.34 15.51 10.23
CA ALA A 564 0.68 14.63 9.28
C ALA A 564 -0.73 15.15 8.94
N GLN A 565 -1.01 15.32 7.65
CA GLN A 565 -2.28 15.88 7.19
C GLN A 565 -3.36 14.81 7.18
N VAL A 566 -4.47 15.03 7.88
CA VAL A 566 -5.67 14.19 7.70
C VAL A 566 -6.33 14.58 6.38
N VAL A 567 -6.30 13.67 5.41
CA VAL A 567 -6.87 13.92 4.07
C VAL A 567 -8.26 13.31 3.90
N VAL A 568 -8.56 12.21 4.61
CA VAL A 568 -9.88 11.56 4.63
C VAL A 568 -10.21 11.17 6.06
N GLU A 569 -11.45 11.39 6.46
CA GLU A 569 -12.04 10.80 7.66
C GLU A 569 -13.48 10.39 7.39
N THR A 570 -13.81 9.13 7.71
CA THR A 570 -15.18 8.60 7.58
C THR A 570 -15.70 8.08 8.91
N ARG A 571 -17.03 8.10 9.09
CA ARG A 571 -17.68 7.57 10.30
C ARG A 571 -17.97 6.07 10.24
N GLY A 572 -18.01 5.51 9.05
CA GLY A 572 -18.31 4.10 8.78
C GLY A 572 -17.37 3.54 7.74
N THR A 573 -17.13 2.23 7.83
CA THR A 573 -16.26 1.51 6.89
C THR A 573 -17.14 0.86 5.85
N PRO A 574 -16.94 1.14 4.56
CA PRO A 574 -17.73 0.49 3.51
C PRO A 574 -17.49 -1.02 3.58
N LEU A 575 -18.58 -1.80 3.50
CA LEU A 575 -18.48 -3.24 3.37
C LEU A 575 -18.11 -3.55 1.91
N LEU A 576 -16.94 -4.15 1.71
CA LEU A 576 -16.48 -4.52 0.39
C LEU A 576 -17.28 -5.71 -0.16
N PRO A 577 -17.50 -5.80 -1.48
CA PRO A 577 -18.13 -6.97 -2.09
C PRO A 577 -17.42 -8.27 -1.69
N GLY A 578 -18.20 -9.25 -1.22
CA GLY A 578 -17.69 -10.55 -0.76
C GLY A 578 -17.11 -10.56 0.66
N ALA A 579 -17.09 -9.42 1.37
CA ALA A 579 -16.67 -9.39 2.76
C ALA A 579 -17.75 -9.92 3.71
N ASP A 580 -17.32 -10.61 4.76
CA ASP A 580 -18.23 -11.16 5.78
C ASP A 580 -18.71 -10.05 6.73
N PRO A 581 -20.02 -9.80 6.88
CA PRO A 581 -20.54 -8.76 7.76
C PRO A 581 -20.62 -9.17 9.24
N ASP A 582 -20.46 -10.46 9.55
CA ASP A 582 -20.67 -10.97 10.91
C ASP A 582 -19.36 -10.94 11.71
N ALA A 583 -19.33 -10.15 12.79
CA ALA A 583 -18.16 -10.05 13.68
C ALA A 583 -17.86 -11.33 14.49
N PHE A 584 -18.80 -12.27 14.56
CA PHE A 584 -18.66 -13.52 15.30
C PHE A 584 -19.24 -14.70 14.51
N TRP A 585 -18.58 -15.85 14.61
CA TRP A 585 -19.06 -17.09 14.00
C TRP A 585 -20.33 -17.62 14.69
N LYS A 586 -21.29 -18.10 13.89
CA LYS A 586 -22.46 -18.84 14.37
C LYS A 586 -22.06 -20.30 14.59
N LEU A 587 -21.92 -20.73 15.85
CA LEU A 587 -21.46 -22.09 16.21
C LEU A 587 -22.60 -23.11 16.37
N ARG A 588 -23.83 -22.77 15.98
CA ARG A 588 -25.03 -23.56 16.32
C ARG A 588 -25.35 -24.66 15.35
#